data_AF-A0A8T5HRN4-F1
#
_entry.id   AF-A0A8T5HRN4-F1
#
_cell.length_a   1.000
_cell.length_b   1.000
_cell.length_c   1.000
_cell.angle_alpha   90.00
_cell.angle_beta   90.00
_cell.angle_gamma   90.00
#
_symmetry.space_group_name_H-M   'P 1'
#
loop_
_entity.id
_entity.type
_entity.pdbx_description
1 polymer ?
#
loop_
_entity_poly.entity_id
_entity_poly.type
_entity_poly.pdbx_seq_one_letter_code
_entity_poly.pdbx_strand_id
1 'polypeptide(L)'
;MKLTKINYNSAVFFGALALVMYLIAGILQWSLRDVLATQGINVTAVSAFVTAPVLGGVIGYLSMVVIIAIYNFVAKRYPISWDVSKK
;
A
#
# COMPACT_ATOMS: atom_id res chain seq x y z
N MET A 1 17.32 -2.49 22.32
CA MET A 1 16.07 -3.26 22.03
C MET A 1 16.32 -4.13 20.80
N LYS A 2 15.94 -5.41 20.79
CA LYS A 2 16.13 -6.30 19.62
C LYS A 2 14.83 -6.34 18.80
N LEU A 3 14.86 -5.82 17.58
CA LEU A 3 13.72 -5.89 16.67
C LEU A 3 13.86 -7.19 15.85
N THR A 4 13.21 -8.25 16.31
CA THR A 4 13.33 -9.58 15.71
C THR A 4 12.15 -9.96 14.83
N LYS A 5 11.00 -9.28 14.96
CA LYS A 5 9.79 -9.61 14.22
C LYS A 5 8.82 -8.44 14.11
N ILE A 6 8.26 -8.23 12.92
CA ILE A 6 7.12 -7.36 12.65
C ILE A 6 5.86 -8.22 12.53
N ASN A 7 4.75 -7.75 13.12
CA ASN A 7 3.45 -8.41 13.05
C ASN A 7 2.80 -8.19 11.68
N TYR A 8 2.35 -9.26 11.01
CA TYR A 8 1.67 -9.19 9.71
C TYR A 8 0.35 -8.39 9.75
N ASN A 9 -0.30 -8.27 10.90
CA ASN A 9 -1.52 -7.47 11.05
C ASN A 9 -1.28 -5.98 10.74
N SER A 10 -0.03 -5.48 10.84
CA SER A 10 0.28 -4.10 10.46
C SER A 10 0.12 -3.86 8.96
N ALA A 11 0.17 -4.89 8.10
CA ALA A 11 -0.05 -4.76 6.66
C ALA A 11 -1.46 -4.27 6.31
N VAL A 12 -2.45 -4.53 7.16
CA VAL A 12 -3.84 -4.08 6.96
C VAL A 12 -3.91 -2.55 6.92
N PHE A 13 -3.14 -1.87 7.78
CA PHE A 13 -3.07 -0.41 7.79
C PHE A 13 -2.56 0.14 6.46
N PHE A 14 -1.52 -0.47 5.89
CA PHE A 14 -0.98 -0.08 4.58
C PHE A 14 -1.95 -0.36 3.45
N GLY A 15 -2.69 -1.47 3.50
CA GLY A 15 -3.78 -1.75 2.55
C GLY A 15 -4.89 -0.71 2.61
N ALA A 16 -5.33 -0.32 3.80
CA ALA A 16 -6.34 0.73 3.96
C ALA A 16 -5.85 2.09 3.46
N LEU A 17 -4.60 2.45 3.74
CA LEU A 17 -3.99 3.70 3.27
C LEU A 17 -3.88 3.72 1.74
N ALA A 18 -3.44 2.62 1.13
CA ALA A 18 -3.38 2.49 -0.32
C ALA A 18 -4.77 2.57 -0.96
N LEU A 19 -5.80 1.95 -0.35
CA LEU A 19 -7.18 2.08 -0.82
C LEU A 19 -7.64 3.54 -0.86
N VAL A 20 -7.39 4.30 0.21
CA VAL A 20 -7.76 5.72 0.28
C VAL A 20 -6.99 6.54 -0.76
N MET A 21 -5.69 6.29 -0.93
CA MET A 21 -4.91 6.98 -1.95
C MET A 21 -5.41 6.71 -3.38
N TYR A 22 -5.75 5.46 -3.69
CA TYR A 22 -6.28 5.11 -5.00
C TYR A 22 -7.71 5.62 -5.22
N LEU A 23 -8.50 5.79 -4.14
CA LEU A 23 -9.78 6.50 -4.22
C LEU A 23 -9.60 7.96 -4.59
N ILE A 24 -8.62 8.66 -4.01
CA ILE A 24 -8.29 10.04 -4.40
C ILE A 24 -7.85 10.10 -5.87
N ALA A 25 -7.01 9.15 -6.31
CA ALA A 25 -6.62 9.06 -7.72
C ALA A 25 -7.83 8.80 -8.64
N GLY A 26 -8.77 7.96 -8.22
CA GLY A 26 -10.03 7.71 -8.93
C GLY A 26 -10.90 8.96 -9.05
N ILE A 27 -11.02 9.75 -7.98
CA ILE A 27 -11.73 11.04 -8.00
C ILE A 27 -11.10 12.00 -9.01
N LEU A 28 -9.76 12.08 -9.05
CA LEU A 28 -9.03 12.91 -10.02
C LEU A 28 -9.22 12.40 -11.46
N GLN A 29 -9.21 11.09 -11.69
CA GLN A 29 -9.50 10.51 -13.01
C GLN A 29 -10.94 10.83 -13.44
N TRP A 30 -11.88 10.80 -12.52
CA TRP A 30 -13.28 11.12 -12.79
C TRP A 30 -13.51 12.60 -13.11
N SER A 31 -12.79 13.50 -12.43
CA SER A 31 -12.89 14.95 -12.72
C SER A 31 -12.32 15.30 -14.10
N LEU A 32 -11.34 14.54 -14.57
CA LEU A 32 -10.71 14.69 -15.89
C LEU A 32 -11.35 13.82 -16.98
N ARG A 33 -12.44 13.08 -16.69
CA ARG A 33 -13.00 12.05 -17.59
C ARG A 33 -13.31 12.59 -19.00
N ASP A 34 -13.80 13.82 -19.11
CA ASP A 34 -14.19 14.40 -20.40
C ASP A 34 -12.96 14.73 -21.25
N VAL A 35 -11.85 15.17 -20.62
CA VAL A 35 -10.56 15.39 -21.28
C VAL A 35 -9.90 14.06 -21.65
N LEU A 36 -10.01 13.05 -20.79
CA LEU A 36 -9.50 11.71 -21.07
C LEU A 36 -10.26 11.04 -22.21
N ALA A 37 -11.57 11.31 -22.33
CA ALA A 37 -12.39 10.80 -23.43
C ALA A 37 -11.96 11.34 -24.80
N THR A 38 -11.48 12.59 -24.89
CA THR A 38 -10.93 13.12 -26.16
C THR A 38 -9.61 12.47 -26.56
N GLN A 39 -8.93 11.81 -25.60
CA GLN A 39 -7.72 11.00 -25.83
C GLN A 39 -8.04 9.51 -26.03
N GLY A 40 -9.32 9.13 -26.12
CA GLY A 40 -9.76 7.74 -26.28
C GLY A 40 -9.77 6.92 -24.99
N ILE A 41 -9.55 7.54 -23.82
CA ILE A 41 -9.57 6.86 -22.52
C ILE A 41 -10.97 7.01 -21.92
N ASN A 42 -11.69 5.90 -21.83
CA ASN A 42 -13.02 5.88 -21.21
C ASN A 42 -12.92 5.55 -19.72
N VAL A 43 -13.18 6.54 -18.86
CA VAL A 43 -13.22 6.36 -17.40
C VAL A 43 -14.64 6.06 -16.96
N THR A 44 -14.88 4.84 -16.48
CA THR A 44 -16.18 4.45 -15.92
C THR A 44 -16.24 4.71 -14.42
N ALA A 45 -17.45 4.89 -13.88
CA ALA A 45 -17.64 5.06 -12.44
C ALA A 45 -17.13 3.84 -11.65
N VAL A 46 -17.35 2.64 -12.19
CA VAL A 46 -16.87 1.39 -11.58
C VAL A 46 -15.34 1.36 -11.54
N SER A 47 -14.68 1.70 -12.65
CA SER A 47 -13.22 1.70 -12.71
C SER A 47 -12.59 2.71 -11.74
N ALA A 48 -13.18 3.92 -11.65
CA ALA A 48 -12.65 5.01 -10.84
C ALA A 48 -12.89 4.82 -9.33
N PHE A 49 -14.10 4.40 -8.93
CA PHE A 49 -14.50 4.40 -7.52
C PHE A 49 -14.48 3.04 -6.85
N VAL A 50 -14.40 1.95 -7.63
CA VAL A 50 -14.41 0.58 -7.08
C VAL A 50 -13.15 -0.16 -7.46
N THR A 51 -12.88 -0.31 -8.76
CA THR A 51 -11.78 -1.17 -9.23
C THR A 51 -10.42 -0.60 -8.83
N ALA A 52 -10.15 0.68 -9.11
CA ALA A 52 -8.86 1.29 -8.76
C ALA A 52 -8.60 1.29 -7.23
N PRO A 53 -9.55 1.70 -6.35
CA PRO A 53 -9.33 1.66 -4.90
C PRO A 53 -9.12 0.25 -4.34
N VAL A 54 -9.94 -0.72 -4.78
CA VAL A 54 -9.83 -2.11 -4.32
C VAL A 54 -8.50 -2.73 -4.75
N LEU A 55 -8.11 -2.55 -6.02
CA LEU A 55 -6.82 -3.03 -6.52
C LEU A 55 -5.65 -2.38 -5.77
N GLY A 56 -5.70 -1.05 -5.57
CA GLY A 56 -4.69 -0.33 -4.80
C GLY A 56 -4.55 -0.87 -3.38
N GLY A 57 -5.67 -1.10 -2.69
CA GLY A 57 -5.69 -1.66 -1.34
C GLY A 57 -5.12 -3.08 -1.26
N VAL A 58 -5.53 -3.97 -2.19
CA VAL A 58 -5.04 -5.35 -2.25
C VAL A 58 -3.53 -5.38 -2.55
N ILE A 59 -3.09 -4.62 -3.55
CA ILE A 59 -1.67 -4.53 -3.91
C ILE A 59 -0.86 -3.96 -2.75
N GLY A 60 -1.32 -2.89 -2.10
CA GLY A 60 -0.66 -2.30 -0.94
C GLY A 60 -0.53 -3.28 0.23
N TYR A 61 -1.60 -4.01 0.55
CA TYR A 61 -1.59 -5.05 1.57
C TYR A 61 -0.58 -6.15 1.25
N LEU A 62 -0.68 -6.76 0.06
CA LEU A 62 0.20 -7.87 -0.35
C LEU A 62 1.67 -7.45 -0.40
N SER A 63 1.95 -6.25 -0.92
CA SER A 63 3.31 -5.71 -0.96
C SER A 63 3.89 -5.58 0.44
N MET A 64 3.10 -5.09 1.40
CA MET A 64 3.57 -4.97 2.78
C MET A 64 3.75 -6.33 3.47
N VAL A 65 2.88 -7.31 3.19
CA VAL A 65 3.07 -8.69 3.67
C VAL A 65 4.40 -9.25 3.20
N VAL A 66 4.76 -9.05 1.92
CA VAL A 66 6.05 -9.49 1.36
C VAL A 66 7.22 -8.77 2.05
N ILE A 67 7.14 -7.45 2.25
CA ILE A 67 8.17 -6.68 2.96
C ILE A 67 8.37 -7.19 4.39
N ILE A 68 7.28 -7.44 5.12
CA ILE A 68 7.32 -8.00 6.48
C ILE A 68 7.95 -9.39 6.47
N ALA A 69 7.62 -10.24 5.48
CA ALA A 69 8.20 -11.57 5.36
C ALA A 69 9.71 -11.51 5.13
N ILE A 70 10.17 -10.63 4.23
CA ILE A 70 11.59 -10.40 3.96
C ILE A 70 12.29 -9.89 5.22
N TYR A 71 11.72 -8.89 5.89
CA TYR A 71 12.27 -8.34 7.13
C TYR A 71 12.43 -9.43 8.20
N ASN A 72 11.36 -10.21 8.44
CA ASN A 72 11.35 -11.27 9.45
C ASN A 72 12.35 -12.38 9.10
N PHE A 73 12.55 -12.68 7.81
CA PHE A 73 13.56 -13.64 7.36
C PHE A 73 14.98 -13.13 7.62
N VAL A 74 15.27 -11.88 7.25
CA VAL A 74 16.60 -11.26 7.46
C VAL A 74 16.90 -11.11 8.94
N ALA A 75 15.95 -10.63 9.74
CA ALA A 75 16.12 -10.42 11.18
C ALA A 75 16.33 -11.73 11.96
N LYS A 76 15.86 -12.88 11.44
CA LYS A 76 16.19 -14.21 12.01
C LYS A 76 17.67 -14.55 11.84
N ARG A 77 18.27 -14.18 10.70
CA ARG A 77 19.67 -14.51 10.36
C ARG A 77 20.66 -13.47 10.88
N TYR A 78 20.24 -12.20 10.90
CA TYR A 78 21.02 -11.05 11.34
C TYR A 78 20.18 -10.21 12.30
N PRO A 79 20.14 -10.56 13.60
CA PRO A 79 19.29 -9.85 14.56
C PRO A 79 19.79 -8.42 14.73
N ILE A 80 18.99 -7.45 14.28
CA ILE A 80 19.28 -6.03 14.39
C ILE A 80 19.09 -5.61 15.85
N SER A 81 20.20 -5.30 16.52
CA SER A 81 20.22 -4.72 17.85
C SER A 81 20.74 -3.29 17.77
N TRP A 82 19.90 -2.33 18.14
CA TRP A 82 20.36 -0.98 18.44
C TRP A 82 20.82 -0.95 19.89
N ASP A 83 22.09 -0.60 20.08
CA ASP A 83 22.63 -0.27 21.40
C ASP A 83 22.21 1.17 21.69
N VAL A 84 21.05 1.31 22.32
CA VAL A 84 20.57 2.61 22.75
C VAL A 84 21.36 2.94 24.00
N SER A 85 22.58 3.46 23.81
CA SER A 85 23.38 4.02 24.90
C SER A 85 22.53 5.11 25.54
N LYS A 86 22.04 4.83 26.75
CA LYS A 86 21.37 5.82 27.60
C LYS A 86 22.44 6.80 28.07
N LYS A 87 22.75 7.79 27.24
CA LYS A 87 23.31 9.05 27.73
C LYS A 87 22.17 9.94 28.19
#